data_AF-A0A3C1BV53-F1
#
_entry.id   AF-A0A3C1BV53-F1
#
_cell.length_a   1.000
_cell.length_b   1.000
_cell.length_c   1.000
_cell.angle_alpha   90.00
_cell.angle_beta   90.00
_cell.angle_gamma   90.00
#
_symmetry.space_group_name_H-M   'P 1'
#
loop_
_entity.id
_entity.type
_entity.pdbx_description
1 polymer ?
#
loop_
_entity_poly.entity_id
_entity_poly.type
_entity_poly.pdbx_seq_one_letter_code
_entity_poly.pdbx_strand_id
1 'polypeptide(L)'
;MIIKYLVLALILFATYKLFTGRAKKEVKGKTEEQAVELVQDPVSGLYIDKDTQFKVKYYDKMYYFATKANMDKFIADKKGEE
;
A
#
# COMPACT_ATOMS: atom_id res chain seq x y z
N MET A 1 15.27 45.10 13.91
CA MET A 1 14.93 43.85 14.65
C MET A 1 13.59 43.25 14.23
N ILE A 2 12.52 44.05 14.03
CA ILE A 2 11.19 43.57 13.57
C ILE A 2 11.20 42.87 12.19
N ILE A 3 11.98 43.38 11.23
CA ILE A 3 12.01 42.86 9.86
C ILE A 3 12.51 41.40 9.79
N LYS A 4 13.45 41.01 10.67
CA LYS A 4 13.97 39.64 10.74
C LYS A 4 12.88 38.65 11.16
N TYR A 5 11.98 39.06 12.06
CA TYR A 5 10.87 38.22 12.51
C TYR A 5 9.79 38.08 11.44
N LEU A 6 9.54 39.12 10.64
CA LEU A 6 8.63 39.05 9.49
C LEU A 6 9.15 38.10 8.40
N VAL A 7 10.46 38.15 8.09
CA VAL A 7 11.09 37.24 7.13
C VAL A 7 11.07 35.80 7.66
N LEU A 8 11.36 35.59 8.95
CA LEU A 8 11.30 34.26 9.56
C LEU A 8 9.89 33.66 9.51
N ALA A 9 8.86 34.46 9.79
CA ALA A 9 7.46 34.03 9.72
C ALA A 9 7.03 33.67 8.29
N LEU A 10 7.46 34.44 7.29
CA LEU A 10 7.18 34.15 5.87
C LEU A 10 7.82 32.83 5.42
N ILE A 11 9.06 32.56 5.84
CA ILE A 11 9.77 31.32 5.51
C ILE A 11 9.10 30.11 6.19
N LEU A 12 8.72 30.23 7.46
CA LEU A 12 7.98 29.20 8.18
C LEU A 12 6.61 28.92 7.53
N PHE A 13 5.91 29.96 7.11
CA PHE A 13 4.63 29.81 6.42
C PHE A 13 4.78 29.14 5.04
N ALA A 14 5.80 29.54 4.27
CA ALA A 14 6.07 28.95 2.96
C ALA A 14 6.43 27.46 3.06
N THR A 15 7.32 27.10 4.00
CA THR A 15 7.69 25.70 4.25
C THR A 15 6.52 24.87 4.78
N TYR A 16 5.73 25.41 5.71
CA TYR A 16 4.49 24.77 6.19
C TYR A 16 3.51 24.50 5.05
N LYS A 17 3.24 25.49 4.18
CA LYS A 17 2.30 25.36 3.06
C LYS A 17 2.79 24.34 2.02
N LEU A 18 4.10 24.26 1.79
CA LEU A 18 4.69 23.30 0.83
C LEU A 18 4.71 21.87 1.39
N PHE A 19 4.86 21.71 2.71
CA PHE A 19 4.80 20.40 3.37
C PHE A 19 3.36 19.89 3.57
N THR A 20 2.42 20.79 3.87
CA THR A 20 0.98 20.46 3.99
C THR A 20 0.26 20.35 2.65
N GLY A 21 0.80 20.95 1.59
CA GLY A 21 0.32 20.83 0.21
C GLY A 21 0.48 19.43 -0.40
N ARG A 22 1.12 18.48 0.29
CA ARG A 22 1.11 17.04 -0.04
C ARG A 22 0.02 16.29 0.71
N ALA A 23 -1.14 16.92 0.91
CA ALA A 23 -2.36 16.18 1.20
C ALA A 23 -2.51 15.11 0.11
N LYS A 24 -2.43 13.85 0.55
CA LYS A 24 -2.55 12.65 -0.26
C LYS A 24 -3.66 12.85 -1.27
N LYS A 25 -3.42 12.46 -2.53
CA LYS A 25 -4.49 12.19 -3.49
C LYS A 25 -5.54 11.36 -2.76
N GLU A 26 -6.66 11.98 -2.46
CA GLU A 26 -7.87 11.30 -2.04
C GLU A 26 -8.19 10.32 -3.17
N VAL A 27 -8.11 9.03 -2.86
CA VAL A 27 -8.57 7.97 -3.74
C VAL A 27 -10.07 8.13 -3.83
N LYS A 28 -10.50 8.93 -4.81
CA LYS A 28 -11.87 9.07 -5.25
C LYS A 28 -12.26 7.74 -5.88
N GLY A 29 -12.80 6.82 -5.10
CA GLY A 29 -13.11 5.48 -5.58
C GLY A 29 -13.88 4.60 -4.61
N LYS A 30 -15.21 4.76 -4.66
CA LYS A 30 -16.24 3.70 -4.48
C LYS A 30 -16.59 3.28 -3.04
N THR A 31 -17.82 3.66 -2.68
CA THR A 31 -18.87 2.80 -2.11
C THR A 31 -18.55 2.09 -0.80
N GLU A 32 -19.08 2.66 0.28
CA GLU A 32 -19.53 1.90 1.44
C GLU A 32 -20.45 0.75 0.97
N GLU A 33 -19.99 -0.50 1.09
CA GLU A 33 -20.77 -1.72 1.40
C GLU A 33 -19.96 -2.97 1.03
N GLN A 34 -18.97 -3.27 1.87
CA GLN A 34 -18.40 -4.59 2.22
C GLN A 34 -16.97 -4.33 2.67
N ALA A 35 -16.71 -4.50 3.96
CA ALA A 35 -15.35 -4.54 4.49
C ALA A 35 -14.67 -5.81 3.97
N VAL A 36 -14.26 -5.78 2.71
CA VAL A 36 -13.45 -6.83 2.13
C VAL A 36 -12.07 -6.75 2.77
N GLU A 37 -11.68 -7.82 3.44
CA GLU A 37 -10.34 -7.91 3.99
C GLU A 37 -9.36 -8.00 2.82
N LEU A 38 -8.64 -6.91 2.56
CA LEU A 38 -7.61 -6.85 1.55
C LEU A 38 -6.31 -7.43 2.12
N VAL A 39 -5.71 -8.40 1.42
CA VAL A 39 -4.40 -8.98 1.73
C VAL A 39 -3.42 -8.63 0.62
N GLN A 40 -2.15 -8.48 1.01
CA GLN A 40 -1.08 -8.19 0.08
C GLN A 40 -0.57 -9.48 -0.57
N ASP A 41 -0.51 -9.49 -1.90
CA ASP A 41 0.15 -10.53 -2.69
C ASP A 41 1.67 -10.46 -2.46
N PRO A 42 2.33 -11.55 -2.03
CA PRO A 42 3.76 -11.53 -1.68
C PRO A 42 4.70 -11.50 -2.90
N VAL A 43 4.20 -11.70 -4.12
CA VAL A 43 4.99 -11.70 -5.36
C VAL A 43 4.96 -10.33 -6.02
N SER A 44 3.79 -9.70 -6.09
CA SER A 44 3.58 -8.42 -6.78
C SER A 44 3.41 -7.23 -5.85
N GLY A 45 3.11 -7.46 -4.56
CA GLY A 45 2.82 -6.40 -3.60
C GLY A 45 1.45 -5.75 -3.77
N LEU A 46 0.60 -6.27 -4.66
CA LEU A 46 -0.76 -5.79 -4.92
C LEU A 46 -1.71 -6.18 -3.78
N TYR A 47 -2.63 -5.28 -3.42
CA TYR A 47 -3.70 -5.57 -2.46
C TYR A 47 -4.87 -6.23 -3.19
N ILE A 48 -5.31 -7.37 -2.68
CA ILE A 48 -6.37 -8.19 -3.26
C ILE A 48 -7.33 -8.71 -2.19
N ASP A 49 -8.55 -9.02 -2.59
CA ASP A 49 -9.54 -9.63 -1.71
C ASP A 49 -9.10 -11.01 -1.19
N LYS A 50 -9.28 -11.26 0.12
CA LYS A 50 -9.10 -12.59 0.73
C LYS A 50 -9.99 -13.66 0.12
N ASP A 51 -11.08 -13.28 -0.54
CA ASP A 51 -11.99 -14.19 -1.24
C ASP A 51 -11.45 -14.61 -2.63
N THR A 52 -10.18 -14.35 -2.94
CA THR A 52 -9.56 -14.86 -4.15
C THR A 52 -9.51 -16.40 -4.17
N GLN A 53 -9.83 -16.98 -5.32
CA GLN A 53 -9.67 -18.40 -5.62
C GLN A 53 -8.19 -18.82 -5.65
N PHE A 54 -7.26 -17.87 -5.83
CA PHE A 54 -5.83 -18.13 -5.94
C PHE A 54 -5.18 -17.97 -4.56
N LYS A 55 -5.27 -19.01 -3.74
CA LYS A 55 -4.63 -19.08 -2.42
C LYS A 55 -3.88 -20.39 -2.25
N VAL A 56 -2.71 -20.32 -1.62
CA VAL A 56 -1.91 -21.51 -1.31
C VAL A 56 -1.67 -21.57 0.19
N LYS A 57 -1.83 -22.75 0.77
CA LYS A 57 -1.37 -23.02 2.14
C LYS A 57 0.07 -23.49 2.07
N TYR A 58 0.97 -22.78 2.73
CA TYR A 58 2.38 -23.15 2.82
C TYR A 58 2.81 -23.19 4.28
N TYR A 59 3.25 -24.36 4.74
CA TYR A 59 3.40 -24.71 6.16
C TYR A 59 2.12 -24.40 6.96
N ASP A 60 2.16 -23.38 7.82
CA ASP A 60 1.07 -22.95 8.69
C ASP A 60 0.45 -21.62 8.27
N LYS A 61 0.85 -21.08 7.10
CA LYS A 61 0.39 -19.77 6.61
C LYS A 61 -0.37 -19.91 5.30
N MET A 62 -1.48 -19.16 5.20
CA MET A 62 -2.23 -18.98 3.95
C MET A 62 -1.71 -17.75 3.22
N TYR A 63 -1.26 -17.95 1.99
CA TYR A 63 -0.84 -16.88 1.09
C TYR A 63 -1.88 -16.69 -0.01
N TYR A 64 -2.19 -15.44 -0.33
CA TYR A 64 -3.19 -15.05 -1.30
C TYR A 64 -2.51 -14.38 -2.49
N PHE A 65 -2.97 -14.67 -3.70
CA PHE A 65 -2.37 -14.17 -4.93
C PHE A 65 -3.39 -13.52 -5.86
N ALA A 66 -2.93 -12.49 -6.57
CA ALA A 66 -3.74 -11.73 -7.50
C ALA A 66 -4.04 -12.54 -8.76
N THR A 67 -3.09 -13.40 -9.16
CA THR A 67 -3.19 -14.23 -10.36
C THR A 67 -2.62 -15.62 -10.11
N LYS A 68 -3.06 -16.59 -10.92
CA LYS A 68 -2.48 -17.93 -10.95
C LYS A 68 -0.97 -17.91 -11.21
N ALA A 69 -0.49 -16.99 -12.05
CA ALA A 69 0.93 -16.86 -12.36
C ALA A 69 1.78 -16.50 -11.13
N ASN A 70 1.28 -15.63 -10.25
CA ASN A 70 1.95 -15.30 -8.99
C ASN A 70 1.95 -16.50 -8.04
N MET A 71 0.84 -17.24 -7.96
CA MET A 71 0.76 -18.46 -7.16
C MET A 71 1.76 -19.52 -7.65
N ASP A 72 1.82 -19.79 -8.96
CA ASP A 72 2.75 -20.73 -9.57
C ASP A 72 4.22 -20.32 -9.33
N LYS A 73 4.55 -19.03 -9.47
CA LYS A 73 5.88 -18.50 -9.12
C LYS A 73 6.23 -18.73 -7.66
N PHE A 74 5.31 -18.38 -6.75
CA PHE A 74 5.52 -18.58 -5.32
C PHE A 74 5.75 -20.05 -4.96
N ILE A 75 4.98 -20.97 -5.56
CA ILE A 75 5.17 -22.41 -5.36
C ILE A 75 6.51 -22.86 -5.94
N ALA A 76 6.89 -22.39 -7.13
CA ALA A 76 8.16 -22.74 -7.76
C ALA A 76 9.37 -22.24 -6.95
N ASP A 77 9.35 -20.99 -6.50
CA ASP A 77 10.40 -20.42 -5.64
C ASP A 77 10.50 -21.22 -4.33
N LYS A 78 9.37 -21.54 -3.70
CA LYS A 78 9.35 -22.29 -2.44
C LYS A 78 9.68 -23.78 -2.56
N LYS A 79 9.49 -24.37 -3.73
CA LYS A 79 9.88 -25.76 -4.03
C LYS A 79 11.36 -25.88 -4.42
N GLY A 80 11.98 -24.80 -4.90
CA GLY A 80 13.41 -24.76 -5.23
C GLY A 80 14.34 -24.45 -4.05
N GLU A 81 13.79 -24.16 -2.86
CA GLU A 81 14.55 -23.95 -1.62
C GLU A 81 14.72 -25.25 -0.78
N GLU A 82 14.27 -26.41 -1.26
CA GLU A 82 14.59 -27.76 -0.71
C GLU A 82 15.83 -28.36 -1.39
#